data_AF-A0A941FL83-F1
#
_entry.id   AF-A0A941FL83-F1
#
_cell.length_a   1.000
_cell.length_b   1.000
_cell.length_c   1.000
_cell.angle_alpha   90.00
_cell.angle_beta   90.00
_cell.angle_gamma   90.00
#
_symmetry.space_group_name_H-M   'P 1'
#
loop_
_entity.id
_entity.type
_entity.pdbx_description
1 polymer ?
#
loop_
_entity_poly.entity_id
_entity_poly.type
_entity_poly.pdbx_seq_one_letter_code
_entity_poly.pdbx_strand_id
1 'polypeptide(L)'
;MRGQESAREFTAQMSVREGRWRLYVALMNTTERWPEHRFGRTVPTFTDRTNALSVLGFEPVPGAEWTWTEDSETHGDPASPVVLIAAIRVRSWSGVSA
;
A
#
# COMPACT_ATOMS: atom_id res chain seq x y z
N MET A 1 -23.25 23.40 -11.73
CA MET A 1 -22.14 23.52 -10.74
C MET A 1 -21.50 22.16 -10.64
N ARG A 2 -20.21 22.04 -10.99
CA ARG A 2 -19.48 20.76 -10.99
C ARG A 2 -19.42 20.23 -9.56
N GLY A 3 -19.89 19.00 -9.33
CA GLY A 3 -19.66 18.31 -8.06
C GLY A 3 -18.16 18.16 -7.86
N GLN A 4 -17.67 18.54 -6.69
CA GLN A 4 -16.32 18.16 -6.25
C GLN A 4 -16.28 16.64 -6.18
N GLU A 5 -15.65 16.02 -7.17
CA GLU A 5 -15.33 14.59 -7.15
C GLU A 5 -14.21 14.42 -6.11
N SER A 6 -14.59 14.18 -4.86
CA SER A 6 -13.63 13.91 -3.79
C SER A 6 -12.76 12.73 -4.20
N ALA A 7 -11.44 12.92 -4.23
CA ALA A 7 -10.49 11.85 -4.51
C ALA A 7 -10.77 10.67 -3.57
N ARG A 8 -11.00 9.48 -4.14
CA ARG A 8 -11.31 8.28 -3.37
C ARG A 8 -10.08 7.90 -2.53
N GLU A 9 -10.31 7.64 -1.26
CA GLU A 9 -9.27 7.18 -0.35
C GLU A 9 -9.18 5.65 -0.33
N PHE A 10 -7.95 5.16 -0.14
CA PHE A 10 -7.60 3.75 -0.10
C PHE A 10 -6.56 3.49 0.99
N THR A 11 -6.35 2.21 1.30
CA THR A 11 -5.23 1.79 2.14
C THR A 11 -4.12 1.26 1.25
N ALA A 12 -2.94 1.88 1.30
CA ALA A 12 -1.73 1.28 0.78
C ALA A 12 -1.09 0.44 1.88
N GLN A 13 -0.62 -0.75 1.53
CA GLN A 13 0.13 -1.62 2.41
C GLN A 13 1.50 -1.92 1.84
N MET A 14 2.46 -2.12 2.72
CA MET A 14 3.80 -2.58 2.41
C MET A 14 4.09 -3.82 3.24
N SER A 15 4.58 -4.87 2.61
CA SER A 15 4.87 -6.15 3.29
C SER A 15 6.16 -6.75 2.79
N VAL A 16 6.83 -7.54 3.63
CA VAL A 16 7.96 -8.38 3.22
C VAL A 16 7.53 -9.84 3.16
N ARG A 17 7.80 -10.51 2.03
CA ARG A 17 7.65 -11.97 1.89
C ARG A 17 8.84 -12.52 1.14
N GLU A 18 9.34 -13.68 1.56
CA GLU A 18 10.55 -14.30 0.98
C GLU A 18 11.75 -13.33 0.94
N GLY A 19 11.83 -12.44 1.94
CA GLY A 19 12.88 -11.42 2.04
C GLY A 19 12.81 -10.30 0.98
N ARG A 20 11.69 -10.12 0.27
CA ARG A 20 11.47 -9.04 -0.69
C ARG A 20 10.33 -8.13 -0.25
N TRP A 21 10.56 -6.83 -0.32
CA TRP A 21 9.55 -5.83 -0.01
C TRP A 21 8.65 -5.56 -1.21
N ARG A 22 7.36 -5.37 -0.96
CA ARG A 22 6.38 -4.91 -1.95
C ARG A 22 5.46 -3.89 -1.33
N LEU A 23 4.94 -2.98 -2.14
CA LEU A 23 3.89 -2.03 -1.80
C LEU A 23 2.71 -2.24 -2.74
N TYR A 24 1.49 -2.21 -2.22
CA TYR A 24 0.27 -2.37 -3.00
C TYR A 24 -0.87 -1.53 -2.42
N VAL A 25 -1.85 -1.18 -3.26
CA VAL A 25 -3.04 -0.45 -2.83
C VAL A 25 -4.23 -1.40 -2.80
N ALA A 26 -4.84 -1.54 -1.63
CA ALA A 26 -5.97 -2.46 -1.43
C ALA A 26 -7.23 -1.89 -2.09
N LEU A 27 -7.68 -2.56 -3.15
CA LEU A 27 -8.94 -2.27 -3.82
C LEU A 27 -10.00 -3.28 -3.35
N MET A 28 -10.89 -2.83 -2.47
CA MET A 28 -11.96 -3.69 -1.95
C MET A 28 -13.09 -3.80 -2.98
N ASN A 29 -13.77 -4.96 -2.99
CA ASN A 29 -14.92 -5.26 -3.85
C ASN A 29 -14.64 -5.19 -5.37
N THR A 30 -13.42 -5.52 -5.78
CA THR A 30 -13.06 -5.67 -7.20
C THR A 30 -12.37 -7.01 -7.46
N THR A 31 -12.48 -7.51 -8.68
CA THR A 31 -11.68 -8.63 -9.20
C THR A 31 -10.42 -8.16 -9.92
N GLU A 32 -10.27 -6.85 -10.11
CA GLU A 32 -9.09 -6.26 -10.71
C GLU A 32 -7.85 -6.52 -9.86
N ARG A 33 -6.72 -6.70 -10.54
CA ARG A 33 -5.45 -6.86 -9.88
C ARG A 33 -5.11 -5.56 -9.16
N TRP A 34 -4.78 -5.66 -7.88
CA TRP A 34 -4.34 -4.52 -7.09
C TRP A 34 -3.06 -3.90 -7.68
N PRO A 35 -2.98 -2.55 -7.77
CA PRO A 35 -1.76 -1.86 -8.13
C PRO A 35 -0.65 -2.26 -7.17
N GLU A 36 0.47 -2.74 -7.70
CA GLU A 36 1.62 -3.19 -6.90
C GLU A 36 2.94 -2.69 -7.45
N HIS A 37 3.86 -2.37 -6.55
CA HIS A 37 5.25 -2.07 -6.83
C HIS A 37 6.14 -3.01 -6.01
N ARG A 38 7.11 -3.65 -6.67
CA ARG A 38 8.05 -4.57 -6.02
C ARG A 38 9.38 -3.86 -5.79
N PHE A 39 9.84 -3.90 -4.56
CA PHE A 39 11.19 -3.48 -4.19
C PHE A 39 12.12 -4.70 -4.14
N GLY A 40 13.37 -4.45 -3.77
CA GLY A 40 14.36 -5.47 -3.49
C GLY A 40 14.28 -6.03 -2.06
N ARG A 41 15.44 -6.49 -1.58
CA ARG A 41 15.58 -7.09 -0.23
C ARG A 41 15.78 -6.04 0.86
N THR A 42 16.25 -4.85 0.50
CA THR A 42 16.47 -3.74 1.43
C THR A 42 15.15 -3.07 1.79
N VAL A 43 15.00 -2.65 3.05
CA VAL A 43 13.83 -1.88 3.51
C VAL A 43 13.76 -0.56 2.72
N PRO A 44 12.64 -0.25 2.03
CA PRO A 44 12.50 0.98 1.25
C PRO A 44 12.54 2.23 2.14
N THR A 45 13.18 3.28 1.65
CA THR A 45 13.18 4.60 2.30
C THR A 45 11.80 5.27 2.18
N PHE A 46 11.55 6.35 2.94
CA PHE A 46 10.32 7.13 2.76
C PHE A 46 10.19 7.70 1.34
N THR A 47 11.29 8.14 0.73
CA THR A 47 11.31 8.62 -0.66
C THR A 47 10.93 7.51 -1.65
N ASP A 48 11.47 6.30 -1.48
CA ASP A 48 11.13 5.17 -2.35
C ASP A 48 9.64 4.83 -2.27
N ARG A 49 9.06 4.87 -1.07
CA ARG A 49 7.63 4.61 -0.85
C ARG A 49 6.75 5.65 -1.55
N THR A 50 7.07 6.93 -1.40
CA THR A 50 6.32 8.02 -2.04
C THR A 50 6.44 7.97 -3.56
N ASN A 51 7.63 7.67 -4.09
CA ASN A 51 7.84 7.51 -5.53
C ASN A 51 7.06 6.30 -6.07
N ALA A 52 7.07 5.17 -5.37
CA ALA A 52 6.31 3.99 -5.75
C ALA A 52 4.80 4.27 -5.78
N LEU A 53 4.26 4.96 -4.76
CA LEU A 53 2.85 5.38 -4.74
C LEU A 53 2.52 6.28 -5.93
N SER A 54 3.40 7.25 -6.24
CA SER A 54 3.22 8.15 -7.38
C SER A 54 3.19 7.39 -8.71
N VAL A 55 4.07 6.40 -8.89
CA VAL A 55 4.07 5.51 -10.07
C VAL A 55 2.77 4.70 -10.17
N LEU A 56 2.17 4.33 -9.04
CA LEU A 56 0.88 3.64 -8.99
C LEU A 56 -0.32 4.59 -9.14
N GLY A 57 -0.13 5.91 -9.24
CA GLY A 57 -1.20 6.91 -9.39
C GLY A 57 -1.85 7.35 -8.07
N PHE A 58 -1.14 7.17 -6.95
CA PHE A 58 -1.61 7.51 -5.61
C PHE A 58 -0.65 8.47 -4.91
N GLU A 59 -1.19 9.22 -3.95
CA GLU A 59 -0.41 10.00 -3.01
C GLU A 59 -0.90 9.77 -1.56
N PRO A 60 -0.01 9.86 -0.55
CA PRO A 60 -0.44 9.84 0.85
C PRO A 60 -1.45 10.95 1.14
N VAL A 61 -2.48 10.63 1.93
CA VAL A 61 -3.37 11.66 2.47
C VAL A 61 -2.55 12.61 3.37
N PRO A 62 -2.74 13.93 3.31
CA PRO A 62 -2.01 14.86 4.18
C PRO A 62 -2.13 14.48 5.66
N GLY A 63 -0.98 14.34 6.33
CA GLY A 63 -0.91 13.94 7.74
C GLY A 63 -1.12 12.45 8.00
N ALA A 64 -1.31 11.61 6.97
CA ALA A 64 -1.32 10.17 7.14
C ALA A 64 0.09 9.66 7.46
N GLU A 65 0.17 8.75 8.43
CA GLU A 65 1.42 8.12 8.86
C GLU A 65 1.40 6.63 8.55
N TRP A 66 2.60 6.05 8.46
CA TRP A 66 2.76 4.61 8.33
C TRP A 66 2.58 3.93 9.69
N THR A 67 1.59 3.07 9.80
CA THR A 67 1.41 2.18 10.96
C THR A 67 2.03 0.83 10.66
N TRP A 68 2.90 0.34 11.54
CA TRP A 68 3.51 -0.98 11.44
C TRP A 68 2.78 -1.99 12.32
N THR A 69 2.63 -3.21 11.81
CA THR A 69 1.97 -4.33 12.49
C THR A 69 2.68 -5.62 12.14
N GLU A 70 2.72 -6.54 13.09
CA GLU A 70 3.21 -7.90 12.92
C GLU A 70 2.04 -8.83 12.65
N ASP A 71 2.23 -9.80 11.76
CA ASP A 71 1.29 -10.90 11.51
C ASP A 71 2.07 -12.20 11.29
N SER A 72 1.39 -13.34 11.35
CA SER A 72 1.91 -14.64 10.95
C SER A 72 1.90 -14.80 9.43
N GLU A 73 2.95 -15.39 8.83
CA GLU A 73 2.93 -15.74 7.41
C GLU A 73 1.83 -16.78 7.09
N THR A 74 1.68 -17.75 7.99
CA THR A 74 0.64 -18.78 8.01
C THR A 74 -0.31 -18.48 9.15
N HIS A 75 -1.52 -18.03 8.80
CA HIS A 75 -2.53 -17.63 9.79
C HIS A 75 -2.85 -18.76 10.77
N GLY A 76 -2.69 -18.47 12.07
CA GLY A 76 -3.02 -19.39 13.17
C GLY A 76 -1.93 -20.42 13.49
N ASP A 77 -0.81 -20.43 12.77
CA ASP A 77 0.35 -21.26 13.10
C ASP A 77 1.35 -20.47 13.96
N PRO A 78 1.54 -20.82 15.26
CA PRO A 78 2.45 -20.11 16.15
C PRO A 78 3.93 -20.34 15.83
N ALA A 79 4.28 -21.34 15.00
CA ALA A 79 5.63 -21.58 14.53
C ALA A 79 5.94 -20.82 13.21
N SER A 80 4.93 -20.16 12.63
CA SER A 80 5.09 -19.43 11.38
C SER A 80 6.01 -18.21 11.55
N PRO A 81 6.86 -17.91 10.55
CA PRO A 81 7.61 -16.66 10.55
C PRO A 81 6.70 -15.43 10.67
N VAL A 82 7.20 -14.41 11.37
CA VAL A 82 6.54 -13.11 11.46
C VAL A 82 6.70 -12.36 10.14
N VAL A 83 5.61 -11.80 9.65
CA VAL A 83 5.54 -10.86 8.53
C VAL A 83 5.32 -9.46 9.06
N LEU A 84 6.15 -8.52 8.63
CA LEU A 84 5.95 -7.10 8.90
C LEU A 84 5.05 -6.49 7.82
N ILE A 85 3.98 -5.83 8.26
CA ILE A 85 3.05 -5.10 7.42
C ILE A 85 3.04 -3.64 7.86
N ALA A 86 3.24 -2.72 6.93
CA ALA A 86 3.03 -1.30 7.15
C ALA A 86 1.78 -0.85 6.37
N ALA A 87 0.97 0.04 6.92
CA ALA A 87 -0.20 0.58 6.23
C ALA A 87 -0.24 2.11 6.31
N ILE A 88 -0.76 2.76 5.27
CA ILE A 88 -0.99 4.21 5.21
C ILE A 88 -2.25 4.52 4.39
N ARG A 89 -2.93 5.62 4.73
CA ARG A 89 -4.03 6.17 3.91
C ARG A 89 -3.49 6.91 2.70
N VAL A 90 -4.02 6.60 1.53
CA VAL A 90 -3.67 7.24 0.26
C VAL A 90 -4.93 7.69 -0.46
N ARG A 91 -4.79 8.61 -1.40
CA ARG A 91 -5.85 8.99 -2.34
C ARG A 91 -5.35 8.85 -3.76
N SER A 92 -6.25 8.52 -4.69
CA SER A 92 -5.91 8.55 -6.11
C SER A 92 -5.68 9.99 -6.56
N TRP A 93 -4.79 10.20 -7.53
CA TRP A 93 -4.75 11.48 -8.23
C TRP A 93 -6.11 11.70 -8.91
N SER A 94 -6.70 12.88 -8.74
CA SER A 94 -7.92 13.26 -9.45
C SER A 94 -7.64 13.22 -10.96
N GLY A 95 -8.14 12.19 -11.64
CA GLY A 95 -7.96 11.98 -13.09
C GLY A 95 -7.68 10.55 -13.55
N VAL A 96 -7.48 9.58 -12.64
CA VAL A 96 -7.42 8.16 -13.04
C VAL A 96 -8.82 7.56 -12.99
N SER A 97 -9.53 7.61 -14.11
CA SER A 97 -10.71 6.75 -14.33
C SER A 97 -10.26 5.29 -14.37
N ALA A 98 -11.06 4.42 -13.75
CA ALA A 98 -10.94 2.97 -13.91
C ALA A 98 -11.10 2.56 -15.38
#